data_AF-A0A6S7JGK7-F1
#
_entry.id   AF-A0A6S7JGK7-F1
#
_cell.length_a   1.000
_cell.length_b   1.000
_cell.length_c   1.000
_cell.angle_alpha   90.00
_cell.angle_beta   90.00
_cell.angle_gamma   90.00
#
_symmetry.space_group_name_H-M   'P 1'
#
loop_
_entity.id
_entity.type
_entity.pdbx_description
1 polymer ?
#
loop_
_entity_poly.entity_id
_entity_poly.type
_entity_poly.pdbx_seq_one_letter_code
_entity_poly.pdbx_strand_id
1 'polypeptide(L)'
;MRKTWEGINNLINRKRKNHKTIAALRCPIKKEMIKNPKDIPDILNKIFQPLECPGKNADTFAYIGKSLPFDEDGVWPIVDNPMMSMYKDGTRAQHVAKSFSKTYWKLLEKLQNVFDGNTLLFGDTVAIMKDLLIHGNRLVQTPIEENGDPDIGPNAGPIYPTKLPDP
;
A
#
# COMPACT_ATOMS: atom_id res chain seq x y z
N MET A 1 -18.54 31.01 -9.78
CA MET A 1 -17.90 29.91 -9.03
C MET A 1 -17.60 30.29 -7.57
N ARG A 2 -18.59 30.76 -6.79
CA ARG A 2 -18.45 31.02 -5.33
C ARG A 2 -19.37 30.14 -4.46
N LYS A 3 -20.37 29.50 -5.06
CA LYS A 3 -21.41 28.74 -4.34
C LYS A 3 -21.01 27.30 -3.97
N THR A 4 -19.89 26.79 -4.48
CA THR A 4 -19.41 25.42 -4.17
C THR A 4 -18.58 25.34 -2.89
N TRP A 5 -17.97 26.45 -2.44
CA TRP A 5 -17.16 26.49 -1.21
C TRP A 5 -17.98 26.66 0.07
N GLU A 6 -19.17 27.27 0.00
CA GLU A 6 -20.07 27.42 1.15
C GLU A 6 -20.72 26.08 1.59
N GLY A 7 -20.90 25.14 0.67
CA GLY A 7 -21.42 23.80 0.98
C GLY A 7 -20.48 22.97 1.86
N ILE A 8 -19.16 23.12 1.66
CA ILE A 8 -18.13 22.40 2.43
C ILE A 8 -18.04 22.97 3.85
N ASN A 9 -18.07 24.30 4.01
CA ASN A 9 -18.08 24.92 5.35
C ASN A 9 -19.36 24.59 6.14
N ASN A 10 -20.50 24.41 5.48
CA ASN A 10 -21.74 23.97 6.15
C ASN A 10 -21.72 22.50 6.57
N LEU A 11 -20.94 21.64 5.90
CA LEU A 11 -20.69 20.25 6.35
C LEU A 11 -19.78 20.20 7.57
N ILE A 12 -18.81 21.12 7.66
CA ILE A 12 -17.89 21.24 8.79
C ILE A 12 -18.59 21.86 10.01
N ASN A 13 -19.46 22.86 9.81
CA ASN A 13 -20.16 23.59 10.88
C ASN A 13 -21.50 22.96 11.33
N ARG A 14 -21.94 21.84 10.75
CA ARG A 14 -23.08 21.09 11.28
C ARG A 14 -22.69 20.55 12.66
N LYS A 15 -23.12 21.26 13.71
CA LYS A 15 -23.16 20.77 15.10
C LYS A 15 -23.60 19.31 15.08
N ARG A 16 -22.66 18.39 15.31
CA ARG A 16 -22.91 16.95 15.44
C ARG A 16 -23.79 16.71 16.67
N LYS A 17 -25.09 16.93 16.52
CA LYS A 17 -26.12 16.28 17.32
C LYS A 17 -26.16 14.83 16.84
N ASN A 18 -25.25 14.02 17.37
CA ASN A 18 -25.31 12.56 17.47
C ASN A 18 -24.02 12.12 18.16
N HIS A 19 -23.99 12.29 19.48
CA HIS A 19 -22.97 11.71 20.35
C HIS A 19 -23.19 10.19 20.37
N LYS A 20 -22.80 9.48 19.31
CA LYS A 20 -22.31 8.11 19.50
C LYS A 20 -20.91 8.26 20.07
N THR A 21 -20.82 8.08 21.37
CA THR A 21 -19.60 8.11 22.16
C THR A 21 -18.52 7.31 21.42
N ILE A 22 -17.46 7.98 20.96
CA ILE A 22 -16.25 7.31 20.49
C ILE A 22 -15.62 6.69 21.75
N ALA A 23 -16.14 5.54 22.15
CA ALA A 23 -15.62 4.70 23.21
C ALA A 23 -14.91 3.53 22.51
N ALA A 24 -13.60 3.43 22.46
CA ALA A 24 -12.58 4.39 22.78
C ALA A 24 -11.36 4.05 21.90
N LEU A 25 -10.56 5.05 21.55
CA LEU A 25 -9.28 4.79 20.92
C LEU A 25 -8.33 4.23 21.99
N ARG A 26 -7.55 3.21 21.64
CA ARG A 26 -6.51 2.67 22.53
C ARG A 26 -5.30 3.58 22.44
N CYS A 27 -4.83 4.11 23.57
CA CYS A 27 -3.62 4.93 23.60
C CYS A 27 -2.42 4.05 23.20
N PRO A 28 -1.69 4.36 22.10
CA PRO A 28 -0.59 3.51 21.64
C PRO A 28 0.60 3.48 22.60
N ILE A 29 0.71 4.49 23.47
CA ILE A 29 1.79 4.62 24.45
C ILE A 29 1.48 3.82 25.73
N LYS A 30 0.27 3.98 26.27
CA LYS A 30 -0.12 3.34 27.55
C LYS A 30 -0.81 1.98 27.37
N LYS A 31 -1.15 1.60 26.12
CA LYS A 31 -1.94 0.41 25.76
C LYS A 31 -3.31 0.29 26.46
N GLU A 32 -3.77 1.36 27.10
CA GLU A 32 -5.07 1.45 27.77
C GLU A 32 -6.10 2.18 26.89
N MET A 33 -7.39 1.97 27.18
CA MET A 33 -8.47 2.69 26.53
C MET A 33 -8.52 4.14 27.02
N ILE A 34 -8.73 5.08 26.10
CA ILE A 34 -8.90 6.50 26.45
C ILE A 34 -10.19 6.66 27.26
N LYS A 35 -10.04 7.11 28.51
CA LYS A 35 -11.16 7.30 29.45
C LYS A 35 -11.80 8.68 29.33
N ASN A 36 -11.09 9.65 28.76
CA ASN A 36 -11.56 11.03 28.62
C ASN A 36 -11.43 11.52 27.16
N PRO A 37 -12.54 11.83 26.47
CA PRO A 37 -12.53 12.33 25.09
C PRO A 37 -11.76 13.64 24.89
N LYS A 38 -11.53 14.42 25.95
CA LYS A 38 -10.77 15.68 25.88
C LYS A 38 -9.27 15.46 25.66
N ASP A 39 -8.76 14.26 25.90
CA ASP A 39 -7.34 13.93 25.74
C ASP A 39 -6.99 13.53 24.30
N ILE A 40 -8.00 13.36 23.43
CA ILE A 40 -7.84 12.92 22.04
C ILE A 40 -6.96 13.89 21.23
N PRO A 41 -7.16 15.23 21.26
CA PRO A 41 -6.32 16.16 20.52
C PRO A 41 -4.85 16.09 20.93
N ASP A 42 -4.55 15.98 22.23
CA ASP A 42 -3.17 15.91 22.73
C ASP A 42 -2.48 14.60 22.33
N ILE A 43 -3.21 13.48 22.35
CA ILE A 43 -2.72 12.18 21.89
C ILE A 43 -2.47 12.20 20.39
N LEU A 44 -3.40 12.76 19.60
CA LEU A 44 -3.23 12.87 18.15
C LEU A 44 -2.07 13.79 17.80
N ASN A 45 -1.93 14.93 18.48
CA ASN A 45 -0.79 15.82 18.30
C ASN A 45 0.53 15.17 18.70
N LYS A 46 0.55 14.23 19.64
CA LYS A 46 1.75 13.48 20.00
C LYS A 46 2.09 12.36 19.01
N ILE A 47 1.09 11.75 18.37
CA ILE A 47 1.27 10.70 17.34
C ILE A 47 1.67 11.33 16.01
N PHE A 48 1.03 12.43 15.65
CA PHE A 48 1.17 13.13 14.37
C PHE A 48 1.93 14.44 14.52
N GLN A 49 2.72 14.59 15.59
CA GLN A 49 3.56 15.77 15.77
C GLN A 49 4.45 15.86 14.53
N PRO A 50 4.43 16.98 13.79
CA PRO A 50 5.40 17.20 12.74
C PRO A 50 6.75 17.20 13.43
N LEU A 51 7.56 16.17 13.19
CA LEU A 51 8.91 16.18 13.69
C LEU A 51 9.61 17.34 12.98
N GLU A 52 10.11 18.31 13.75
CA GLU A 52 10.78 19.48 13.21
C GLU A 52 12.00 19.05 12.39
N CYS A 53 12.12 19.54 11.16
CA CYS A 53 13.31 19.31 10.33
C CYS A 53 14.53 19.87 11.08
N PRO A 54 15.55 19.07 11.43
CA PRO A 54 16.71 19.56 12.19
C PRO A 54 17.66 20.47 11.38
N GLY A 55 17.26 20.91 10.18
CA GLY A 55 18.06 21.77 9.32
C GLY A 55 17.71 23.24 9.52
N LYS A 56 18.72 24.05 9.87
CA LYS A 56 18.61 25.52 9.96
C LYS A 56 18.30 26.22 8.62
N ASN A 57 18.34 25.49 7.51
CA ASN A 57 18.01 25.95 6.17
C ASN A 57 17.04 24.96 5.50
N ALA A 58 15.92 25.46 4.99
CA ALA A 58 14.83 24.70 4.37
C ALA A 58 15.15 24.12 2.98
N ASP A 59 16.43 23.87 2.69
CA ASP A 59 16.93 23.43 1.37
C ASP A 59 17.16 21.92 1.29
N THR A 60 16.87 21.17 2.36
CA THR A 60 17.09 19.72 2.43
C THR A 60 15.84 18.98 2.90
N PHE A 61 15.48 17.92 2.19
CA PHE A 61 14.43 16.99 2.60
C PHE A 61 15.03 15.95 3.56
N ALA A 62 14.38 15.74 4.70
CA ALA A 62 14.74 14.69 5.65
C ALA A 62 13.54 13.76 5.86
N TYR A 63 13.78 12.45 5.91
CA TYR A 63 12.78 11.49 6.38
C TYR A 63 12.73 11.56 7.89
N ILE A 64 11.68 12.21 8.41
CA ILE A 64 11.51 12.40 9.84
C ILE A 64 10.44 11.43 10.33
N GLY A 65 10.85 10.49 11.17
CA GLY A 65 9.99 9.41 11.64
C GLY A 65 10.78 8.39 12.47
N LYS A 66 10.05 7.44 13.06
CA LYS A 66 10.69 6.29 13.70
C LYS A 66 11.43 5.49 12.63
N SER A 67 12.70 5.16 12.88
CA SER A 67 13.46 4.23 12.05
C SER A 67 12.66 2.93 11.89
N LEU A 68 12.36 2.56 10.65
CA LEU A 68 11.73 1.29 10.33
C LEU A 68 12.81 0.20 10.45
N PRO A 69 12.60 -0.84 11.26
CA PRO A 69 13.54 -1.96 11.29
C PRO A 69 13.56 -2.60 9.91
N PHE A 70 14.75 -2.72 9.32
CA PHE A 70 15.01 -3.45 8.10
C PHE A 70 15.74 -4.73 8.49
N ASP A 71 15.19 -5.86 8.09
CA ASP A 71 15.76 -7.19 8.28
C ASP A 71 16.13 -7.71 6.90
N GLU A 72 17.43 -7.69 6.59
CA GLU A 72 17.95 -8.08 5.28
C GLU A 72 17.71 -9.58 5.01
N ASP A 73 17.82 -10.41 6.05
CA ASP A 73 17.54 -11.85 5.98
C ASP A 73 16.04 -12.13 5.72
N GLY A 74 15.17 -11.15 5.94
CA GLY A 74 13.74 -11.21 5.65
C GLY A 74 13.37 -10.87 4.19
N VAL A 75 14.34 -10.59 3.32
CA VAL A 75 14.13 -10.18 1.93
C VAL A 75 14.43 -11.33 0.97
N TRP A 76 13.49 -11.62 0.07
CA TRP A 76 13.71 -12.63 -0.97
C TRP A 76 14.79 -12.19 -1.97
N PRO A 77 15.71 -13.08 -2.38
CA PRO A 77 16.78 -12.77 -3.34
C PRO A 77 16.25 -12.74 -4.78
N ILE A 78 15.51 -11.69 -5.13
CA ILE A 78 14.92 -11.50 -6.46
C ILE A 78 15.92 -10.92 -7.47
N VAL A 79 15.69 -11.17 -8.75
CA VAL A 79 16.45 -10.53 -9.84
C VAL A 79 16.18 -9.02 -9.90
N ASP A 80 17.24 -8.25 -10.13
CA ASP A 80 17.15 -6.80 -10.35
C ASP A 80 16.47 -6.46 -11.67
N ASN A 81 15.65 -5.42 -11.67
CA ASN A 81 14.95 -4.89 -12.84
C ASN A 81 14.27 -5.99 -13.69
N PRO A 82 13.40 -6.83 -13.09
CA PRO A 82 12.83 -7.99 -13.75
C PRO A 82 12.11 -7.61 -15.05
N MET A 83 12.40 -8.35 -16.13
CA MET A 83 11.73 -8.23 -17.43
C MET A 83 11.22 -9.60 -17.88
N MET A 84 10.13 -9.62 -18.67
CA MET A 84 9.54 -10.89 -19.10
C MET A 84 10.50 -11.71 -19.98
N SER A 85 11.38 -11.02 -20.72
CA SER A 85 12.44 -11.62 -21.53
C SER A 85 13.52 -12.35 -20.71
N MET A 86 13.61 -12.10 -19.40
CA MET A 86 14.54 -12.81 -18.52
C MET A 86 14.04 -14.23 -18.18
N TYR A 87 12.75 -14.50 -18.37
CA TYR A 87 12.14 -15.79 -18.04
C TYR A 87 11.94 -16.60 -19.30
N LYS A 88 12.62 -17.77 -19.36
CA LYS A 88 12.53 -18.68 -20.51
C LYS A 88 11.08 -19.13 -20.75
N ASP A 89 10.69 -19.22 -22.01
CA ASP A 89 9.34 -19.65 -22.41
C ASP A 89 8.98 -21.01 -21.83
N GLY A 90 7.75 -21.12 -21.32
CA GLY A 90 7.22 -22.36 -20.75
C GLY A 90 7.73 -22.70 -19.35
N THR A 91 8.64 -21.91 -18.77
CA THR A 91 9.10 -22.15 -17.39
C THR A 91 8.06 -21.72 -16.36
N ARG A 92 8.15 -22.32 -15.17
CA ARG A 92 7.34 -21.93 -14.01
C ARG A 92 7.49 -20.44 -13.68
N ALA A 93 8.72 -19.92 -13.67
CA ALA A 93 9.01 -18.51 -13.43
C ALA A 93 8.24 -17.61 -14.40
N GLN A 94 8.25 -17.94 -15.70
CA GLN A 94 7.49 -17.20 -16.70
C GLN A 94 5.98 -17.24 -16.43
N HIS A 95 5.41 -18.43 -16.17
CA HIS A 95 3.97 -18.55 -15.95
C HIS A 95 3.49 -17.78 -14.71
N VAL A 96 4.26 -17.82 -13.63
CA VAL A 96 3.94 -17.08 -12.40
C VAL A 96 4.07 -15.58 -12.62
N ALA A 97 5.11 -15.13 -13.35
CA ALA A 97 5.28 -13.73 -13.70
C ALA A 97 4.14 -13.20 -14.59
N LYS A 98 3.74 -13.95 -15.62
CA LYS A 98 2.57 -13.63 -16.46
C LYS A 98 1.29 -13.51 -15.63
N SER A 99 1.08 -14.44 -14.69
CA SER A 99 -0.08 -14.41 -13.79
C SER A 99 -0.09 -13.16 -12.90
N PHE A 100 1.05 -12.79 -12.32
CA PHE A 100 1.19 -11.56 -11.55
C PHE A 100 0.89 -10.32 -12.40
N SER A 101 1.52 -10.18 -13.57
CA SER A 101 1.33 -9.02 -14.46
C SER A 101 -0.12 -8.88 -14.92
N LYS A 102 -0.80 -9.99 -15.20
CA LYS A 102 -2.22 -10.01 -15.57
C LYS A 102 -3.12 -9.56 -14.43
N THR A 103 -2.88 -10.05 -13.21
CA THR A 103 -3.65 -9.65 -12.03
C THR A 103 -3.41 -8.19 -11.67
N TYR A 104 -2.17 -7.70 -11.79
CA TYR A 104 -1.83 -6.29 -11.62
C TYR A 104 -2.56 -5.40 -12.64
N TRP A 105 -2.55 -5.79 -13.93
CA TRP A 105 -3.28 -5.04 -14.96
C TRP A 105 -4.78 -4.96 -14.67
N LYS A 106 -5.41 -6.09 -14.30
CA LYS A 106 -6.82 -6.12 -13.88
C LYS A 106 -7.10 -5.22 -12.69
N LEU A 107 -6.18 -5.14 -11.72
CA LEU A 107 -6.30 -4.23 -10.58
C LEU A 107 -6.35 -2.77 -11.06
N LEU A 108 -5.42 -2.38 -11.93
CA LEU A 108 -5.37 -1.01 -12.48
C LEU A 108 -6.64 -0.67 -13.25
N GLU A 109 -7.12 -1.56 -14.11
CA GLU A 109 -8.36 -1.36 -14.87
C GLU A 109 -9.57 -1.20 -13.95
N LYS A 110 -9.67 -2.02 -12.90
CA LYS A 110 -10.77 -1.93 -11.94
C LYS A 110 -10.70 -0.65 -11.09
N LEU A 111 -9.50 -0.26 -10.67
CA LEU A 111 -9.28 1.02 -9.97
C LEU A 111 -9.66 2.21 -10.84
N GLN A 112 -9.28 2.21 -12.12
CA GLN A 112 -9.65 3.25 -13.07
C GLN A 112 -11.18 3.38 -13.14
N ASN A 113 -11.89 2.27 -13.31
CA ASN A 113 -13.36 2.26 -13.34
C ASN A 113 -14.00 2.82 -12.06
N VAL A 114 -13.42 2.52 -10.89
CA VAL A 114 -13.88 3.07 -9.60
C VAL A 114 -13.70 4.58 -9.58
N PHE A 115 -12.52 5.07 -10.00
CA PHE A 115 -12.20 6.50 -10.03
C PHE A 115 -12.97 7.27 -11.09
N ASP A 116 -13.45 6.59 -12.14
CA ASP A 116 -14.37 7.15 -13.14
C ASP A 116 -15.82 7.26 -12.63
N GLY A 117 -16.08 6.91 -11.37
CA GLY A 117 -17.35 7.15 -10.68
C GLY A 117 -18.11 5.88 -10.29
N ASN A 118 -17.67 4.69 -10.71
CA ASN A 118 -18.32 3.42 -10.38
C ASN A 118 -17.90 2.89 -9.00
N THR A 119 -18.16 3.66 -7.96
CA THR A 119 -17.69 3.40 -6.58
C THR A 119 -18.13 2.06 -5.99
N LEU A 120 -19.24 1.48 -6.46
CA LEU A 120 -19.72 0.16 -6.04
C LEU A 120 -18.74 -0.98 -6.36
N LEU A 121 -17.86 -0.78 -7.34
CA LEU A 121 -16.86 -1.77 -7.75
C LEU A 121 -15.65 -1.85 -6.82
N PHE A 122 -15.52 -0.96 -5.82
CA PHE A 122 -14.35 -0.93 -4.95
C PHE A 122 -14.17 -2.22 -4.14
N GLY A 123 -15.26 -2.89 -3.76
CA GLY A 123 -15.21 -4.18 -3.07
C GLY A 123 -14.49 -5.25 -3.90
N ASP A 124 -14.78 -5.33 -5.19
CA ASP A 124 -14.10 -6.24 -6.13
C ASP A 124 -12.61 -5.90 -6.23
N THR A 125 -12.26 -4.62 -6.23
CA THR A 125 -10.86 -4.17 -6.27
C THR A 125 -10.08 -4.71 -5.08
N VAL A 126 -10.66 -4.71 -3.88
CA VAL A 126 -10.03 -5.28 -2.68
C VAL A 126 -9.78 -6.78 -2.83
N ALA A 127 -10.68 -7.53 -3.48
CA ALA A 127 -10.47 -8.94 -3.78
C ALA A 127 -9.26 -9.12 -4.72
N ILE A 128 -9.16 -8.32 -5.78
CA ILE A 128 -8.02 -8.36 -6.71
C ILE A 128 -6.71 -7.99 -6.00
N MET A 129 -6.72 -7.05 -5.04
CA MET A 129 -5.52 -6.73 -4.24
C MET A 129 -5.04 -7.95 -3.44
N LYS A 130 -5.95 -8.76 -2.89
CA LYS A 130 -5.59 -10.00 -2.19
C LYS A 130 -5.04 -11.04 -3.15
N ASP A 131 -5.64 -11.19 -4.33
CA ASP A 131 -5.14 -12.09 -5.37
C ASP A 131 -3.72 -11.68 -5.81
N LEU A 132 -3.49 -10.37 -5.98
CA LEU A 132 -2.19 -9.84 -6.34
C LEU A 132 -1.12 -10.18 -5.28
N LEU A 133 -1.47 -10.10 -3.99
CA LEU A 133 -0.57 -10.51 -2.90
C LEU A 133 -0.21 -12.00 -3.00
N ILE A 134 -1.19 -12.86 -3.30
CA ILE A 134 -0.94 -14.31 -3.48
C ILE A 134 0.00 -14.54 -4.66
N HIS A 135 -0.24 -13.90 -5.81
CA HIS A 135 0.63 -13.99 -6.98
C HIS A 135 2.03 -13.43 -6.71
N GLY A 136 2.13 -12.30 -6.00
CA GLY A 136 3.39 -11.66 -5.63
C GLY A 136 4.24 -12.55 -4.73
N ASN A 137 3.64 -13.11 -3.67
CA ASN A 137 4.34 -14.05 -2.77
C ASN A 137 4.84 -15.28 -3.52
N ARG A 138 4.00 -15.86 -4.40
CA ARG A 138 4.41 -17.00 -5.21
C ARG A 138 5.54 -16.65 -6.17
N LEU A 139 5.54 -15.44 -6.72
CA LEU A 139 6.53 -14.96 -7.68
C LEU A 139 7.90 -14.82 -7.03
N VAL A 140 8.00 -14.10 -5.92
CA VAL A 140 9.27 -13.85 -5.21
C VAL A 140 9.87 -15.11 -4.57
N GLN A 141 9.09 -16.19 -4.46
CA GLN A 141 9.50 -17.52 -4.01
C GLN A 141 9.76 -18.50 -5.16
N THR A 142 9.69 -18.05 -6.42
CA THR A 142 9.92 -18.92 -7.58
C THR A 142 11.30 -18.64 -8.15
N PRO A 143 12.25 -19.58 -8.04
CA PRO A 143 13.55 -19.49 -8.70
C PRO A 143 13.40 -19.36 -10.21
N ILE A 144 14.31 -18.60 -10.84
CA ILE A 144 14.35 -18.44 -12.30
C ILE A 144 14.79 -19.75 -12.96
N GLU A 145 15.71 -20.46 -12.31
CA GLU A 145 16.17 -21.78 -12.75
C GLU A 145 15.24 -22.89 -12.25
N GLU A 146 15.01 -23.91 -13.06
CA GLU A 146 14.05 -24.99 -12.77
C GLU A 146 14.38 -25.78 -11.49
N ASN A 147 15.66 -25.92 -11.19
CA ASN A 147 16.18 -26.59 -9.98
C ASN A 147 16.81 -25.59 -9.00
N GLY A 148 16.51 -24.30 -9.12
CA GLY A 148 17.04 -23.27 -8.22
C GLY A 148 16.48 -23.40 -6.81
N ASP A 149 17.20 -22.85 -5.84
CA ASP A 149 16.77 -22.78 -4.45
C ASP A 149 16.12 -21.40 -4.17
N PRO A 150 14.85 -21.34 -3.73
CA PRO A 150 14.17 -20.09 -3.40
C PRO A 150 14.90 -19.24 -2.35
N ASP A 151 15.65 -19.84 -1.43
CA ASP A 151 16.33 -19.11 -0.35
C ASP A 151 17.69 -18.54 -0.80
N ILE A 152 18.22 -19.02 -1.93
CA ILE A 152 19.50 -18.58 -2.51
C ILE A 152 19.27 -17.62 -3.69
N GLY A 153 18.25 -17.88 -4.50
CA GLY A 153 17.93 -17.12 -5.71
C GLY A 153 18.83 -17.45 -6.92
N PRO A 154 18.76 -16.65 -8.00
CA PRO A 154 17.87 -15.51 -8.16
C PRO A 154 16.41 -15.94 -8.39
N ASN A 155 15.51 -15.33 -7.64
CA ASN A 155 14.07 -15.54 -7.79
C ASN A 155 13.47 -14.55 -8.79
N ALA A 156 12.33 -14.93 -9.34
CA ALA A 156 11.57 -14.08 -10.23
C ALA A 156 11.01 -12.86 -9.45
N GLY A 157 11.13 -11.69 -10.07
CA GLY A 157 10.62 -10.43 -9.55
C GLY A 157 9.34 -9.96 -10.25
N PRO A 158 8.56 -9.06 -9.60
CA PRO A 158 7.33 -8.49 -10.16
C PRO A 158 7.58 -7.64 -11.40
N ILE A 159 6.85 -7.93 -12.47
CA ILE A 159 6.86 -7.15 -13.71
C ILE A 159 5.59 -6.32 -13.78
N TYR A 160 5.76 -5.00 -13.92
CA TYR A 160 4.67 -4.04 -14.06
C TYR A 160 4.46 -3.68 -15.53
N PRO A 161 3.45 -4.26 -16.20
CA PRO A 161 3.22 -4.02 -17.61
C PRO A 161 2.77 -2.58 -17.88
N THR A 162 3.31 -1.97 -18.95
CA THR A 162 2.88 -0.66 -19.46
C THR A 162 1.83 -0.75 -20.56
N LYS A 163 1.52 -1.98 -21.00
CA LYS A 163 0.51 -2.32 -22.02
C LYS A 163 -0.27 -3.52 -21.55
N LEU A 164 -1.45 -3.76 -22.13
CA LEU A 164 -2.25 -4.94 -21.84
C LEU A 164 -1.39 -6.22 -22.01
N PRO A 165 -1.28 -7.08 -20.99
CA PRO A 165 -0.55 -8.34 -21.08
C PRO A 165 -1.20 -9.31 -22.07
N ASP A 166 -0.38 -10.14 -22.71
CA ASP A 166 -0.87 -11.21 -23.59
C ASP A 166 -1.82 -12.16 -22.83
N PRO A 167 -2.84 -12.71 -23.53
CA PRO A 167 -3.90 -13.52 -22.92
C PRO A 167 -3.40 -14.78 -22.21
#